data_AF-A0A8J5FXS9-F1
#
_entry.id   AF-A0A8J5FXS9-F1
#
_cell.length_a   1.000
_cell.length_b   1.000
_cell.length_c   1.000
_cell.angle_alpha   90.00
_cell.angle_beta   90.00
_cell.angle_gamma   90.00
#
_symmetry.space_group_name_H-M   'P 1'
#
loop_
_entity.id
_entity.type
_entity.pdbx_description
1 polymer ?
#
loop_
_entity_poly.entity_id
_entity_poly.type
_entity_poly.pdbx_seq_one_letter_code
_entity_poly.pdbx_strand_id
1 'polypeptide(L)'
;MENTLEYYYHYSATQGRSWKKEGKPSIKTIQLKPSFLPNGLKPAKPKPATFYGFNDTCPSGTILIERSQKSDYFRSHPVDEKTESGDYFAIIETNTKGPNLFYGASARMTTHLFSLLPTQVSASSIFLFGGAHGPRYDLNVIEAGWHYSPNEYNDYVPRFFTYWTRDGYSNSGCGNLRCPGFVRTTSSPIGPGSPIKDFSVYGGEEVSFSLQIYKDPSTSNWWFLLQGESIGYYPRELLPNMDGGIDKIQMGGRVFSFLKDPSPPMGSGHPYYEGRNKAAYFTQVQLIDPMSRLYNIEPQFLNFISDLPDYYGIGDYHLANPNDGYVFAYGGLGGFRK
;
A
#
# COMPACT_ATOMS: atom_id res chain seq x y z
N MET A 1 -17.09 8.00 -28.06
CA MET A 1 -18.37 7.86 -27.35
C MET A 1 -18.07 8.06 -25.89
N GLU A 2 -18.54 9.17 -25.31
CA GLU A 2 -18.45 9.44 -23.88
C GLU A 2 -19.35 8.44 -23.15
N ASN A 3 -18.74 7.43 -22.50
CA ASN A 3 -19.48 6.52 -21.66
C ASN A 3 -19.71 7.20 -20.30
N THR A 4 -20.85 7.87 -20.15
CA THR A 4 -21.38 8.26 -18.86
C THR A 4 -21.71 6.99 -18.07
N LEU A 5 -21.04 6.79 -16.94
CA LEU A 5 -21.24 5.60 -16.12
C LEU A 5 -22.05 5.91 -14.86
N GLU A 6 -22.95 4.99 -14.57
CA GLU A 6 -23.86 5.01 -13.42
C GLU A 6 -23.26 4.10 -12.33
N TYR A 7 -23.16 4.59 -11.10
CA TYR A 7 -22.72 3.78 -9.96
C TYR A 7 -23.84 2.82 -9.56
N TYR A 8 -23.54 1.53 -9.34
CA TYR A 8 -24.49 0.55 -8.84
C TYR A 8 -24.01 -0.06 -7.51
N TYR A 9 -24.88 -0.19 -6.51
CA TYR A 9 -24.63 -0.80 -5.19
C TYR A 9 -25.59 -1.96 -4.87
N HIS A 10 -25.11 -3.06 -4.26
CA HIS A 10 -25.57 -3.63 -2.97
C HIS A 10 -24.75 -4.90 -2.64
N TYR A 11 -24.14 -4.96 -1.45
CA TYR A 11 -23.79 -6.23 -0.80
C TYR A 11 -24.51 -6.31 0.55
N SER A 12 -25.41 -7.28 0.70
CA SER A 12 -25.94 -7.69 2.01
C SER A 12 -25.82 -9.20 2.08
N ALA A 13 -25.04 -9.67 3.04
CA ALA A 13 -24.91 -11.09 3.35
C ALA A 13 -26.26 -11.73 3.77
N THR A 14 -27.29 -10.93 4.07
CA THR A 14 -28.58 -11.40 4.58
C THR A 14 -29.75 -11.27 3.59
N GLN A 15 -29.61 -10.55 2.46
CA GLN A 15 -30.77 -10.21 1.61
C GLN A 15 -30.63 -10.52 0.10
N GLY A 16 -29.54 -11.16 -0.34
CA GLY A 16 -29.34 -11.49 -1.75
C GLY A 16 -28.93 -10.29 -2.62
N ARG A 17 -28.41 -10.59 -3.81
CA ARG A 17 -27.77 -9.62 -4.72
C ARG A 17 -28.82 -8.69 -5.36
N SER A 18 -28.70 -7.37 -5.18
CA SER A 18 -29.49 -6.37 -5.92
C SER A 18 -28.63 -5.17 -6.29
N TRP A 19 -28.95 -4.46 -7.38
CA TRP A 19 -28.17 -3.30 -7.84
C TRP A 19 -29.01 -2.03 -7.70
N LYS A 20 -28.48 -0.98 -7.07
CA LYS A 20 -29.14 0.32 -6.89
C LYS A 20 -28.24 1.48 -7.32
N LYS A 21 -28.82 2.39 -8.11
CA LYS A 21 -28.16 3.60 -8.63
C LYS A 21 -28.11 4.72 -7.58
N GLU A 22 -26.95 5.36 -7.38
CA GLU A 22 -26.88 6.64 -6.66
C GLU A 22 -26.15 7.72 -7.45
N GLY A 23 -26.73 8.94 -7.44
CA GLY A 23 -26.04 10.22 -7.65
C GLY A 23 -25.41 10.52 -9.01
N LYS A 24 -25.13 11.81 -9.28
CA LYS A 24 -24.28 12.23 -10.40
C LYS A 24 -22.80 11.98 -10.03
N PRO A 25 -21.94 11.50 -10.94
CA PRO A 25 -20.54 11.22 -10.66
C PRO A 25 -19.73 12.43 -10.21
N SER A 26 -18.80 12.22 -9.28
CA SER A 26 -17.64 13.11 -9.07
C SER A 26 -16.55 12.89 -10.12
N ILE A 27 -16.51 11.72 -10.76
CA ILE A 27 -15.55 11.35 -11.81
C ILE A 27 -16.21 11.51 -13.18
N LYS A 28 -15.69 12.41 -14.03
CA LYS A 28 -16.28 12.73 -15.33
C LYS A 28 -15.99 11.68 -16.41
N THR A 29 -14.86 11.00 -16.33
CA THR A 29 -14.40 10.01 -17.32
C THR A 29 -13.64 8.88 -16.63
N ILE A 30 -13.97 7.62 -16.95
CA ILE A 30 -13.25 6.44 -16.45
C ILE A 30 -12.20 6.00 -17.47
N GLN A 31 -11.00 5.69 -16.97
CA GLN A 31 -9.91 5.15 -17.77
C GLN A 31 -9.86 3.63 -17.62
N LEU A 32 -10.21 2.88 -18.67
CA LEU A 32 -10.27 1.41 -18.61
C LEU A 32 -8.88 0.74 -18.56
N LYS A 33 -7.86 1.40 -19.12
CA LYS A 33 -6.48 0.92 -19.17
C LYS A 33 -5.50 2.10 -19.10
N PRO A 34 -4.32 1.92 -18.49
CA PRO A 34 -3.31 2.96 -18.49
C PRO A 34 -2.88 3.30 -19.93
N SER A 35 -2.53 4.56 -20.18
CA SER A 35 -2.01 5.00 -21.48
C SER A 35 -0.57 4.56 -21.69
N PHE A 36 0.15 4.31 -20.60
CA PHE A 36 1.51 3.83 -20.58
C PHE A 36 1.69 2.81 -19.47
N LEU A 37 2.40 1.73 -19.76
CA LEU A 37 2.84 0.75 -18.76
C LEU A 37 4.35 0.94 -18.56
N PRO A 38 4.81 1.35 -17.36
CA PRO A 38 6.22 1.28 -17.02
C PRO A 38 6.75 -0.13 -17.22
N ASN A 39 8.05 -0.24 -17.50
CA ASN A 39 8.68 -1.54 -17.66
C ASN A 39 8.37 -2.45 -16.45
N GLY A 40 8.11 -3.73 -16.70
CA GLY A 40 7.91 -4.67 -15.60
C GLY A 40 9.16 -4.79 -14.73
N LEU A 41 8.96 -5.13 -13.45
CA LEU A 41 10.07 -5.59 -12.63
C LEU A 41 10.66 -6.86 -13.25
N LYS A 42 12.00 -7.01 -13.17
CA LYS A 42 12.67 -8.21 -13.67
C LYS A 42 12.14 -9.43 -12.90
N PRO A 43 12.07 -10.63 -13.52
CA PRO A 43 11.82 -11.86 -12.78
C PRO A 43 12.81 -11.99 -11.63
N ALA A 44 12.29 -12.16 -10.42
CA ALA A 44 13.09 -12.31 -9.21
C ALA A 44 12.59 -13.51 -8.41
N LYS A 45 13.51 -14.12 -7.65
CA LYS A 45 13.17 -14.97 -6.52
C LYS A 45 12.99 -14.01 -5.34
N PRO A 46 11.86 -14.00 -4.60
CA PRO A 46 11.03 -15.16 -4.24
C PRO A 46 9.84 -15.55 -5.14
N LYS A 47 9.20 -16.68 -4.80
CA LYS A 47 7.95 -17.15 -5.40
C LYS A 47 6.87 -16.06 -5.36
N PRO A 48 6.09 -15.84 -6.45
CA PRO A 48 4.97 -14.91 -6.43
C PRO A 48 3.87 -15.35 -5.45
N ALA A 49 3.40 -14.44 -4.61
CA ALA A 49 2.23 -14.66 -3.76
C ALA A 49 0.96 -14.79 -4.60
N THR A 50 -0.01 -15.59 -4.17
CA THR A 50 -1.35 -15.57 -4.76
C THR A 50 -2.36 -14.89 -3.85
N PHE A 51 -3.47 -14.44 -4.43
CA PHE A 51 -4.52 -13.70 -3.74
C PHE A 51 -5.89 -14.36 -3.98
N TYR A 52 -6.81 -14.17 -3.05
CA TYR A 52 -8.22 -14.42 -3.32
C TYR A 52 -8.79 -13.27 -4.14
N GLY A 53 -9.32 -13.61 -5.31
CA GLY A 53 -10.03 -12.66 -6.15
C GLY A 53 -11.43 -12.38 -5.60
N PHE A 54 -11.98 -11.25 -6.00
CA PHE A 54 -13.39 -10.95 -5.84
C PHE A 54 -14.20 -11.90 -6.74
N ASN A 55 -15.19 -12.57 -6.16
CA ASN A 55 -16.13 -13.41 -6.92
C ASN A 55 -17.17 -12.60 -7.69
N ASP A 56 -17.28 -11.30 -7.40
CA ASP A 56 -18.26 -10.41 -8.01
C ASP A 56 -17.61 -9.67 -9.19
N THR A 57 -18.13 -9.92 -10.39
CA THR A 57 -17.76 -9.17 -11.59
C THR A 57 -18.70 -7.99 -11.77
N CYS A 58 -18.14 -6.79 -11.91
CA CYS A 58 -18.90 -5.61 -12.34
C CYS A 58 -19.05 -5.60 -13.87
N PRO A 59 -20.23 -5.26 -14.43
CA PRO A 59 -20.36 -4.94 -15.84
C PRO A 59 -19.33 -3.90 -16.29
N SER A 60 -18.85 -3.99 -17.53
CA SER A 60 -17.86 -3.03 -18.05
C SER A 60 -18.31 -1.58 -17.86
N GLY A 61 -17.42 -0.78 -17.24
CA GLY A 61 -17.67 0.61 -16.90
C GLY A 61 -18.32 0.85 -15.51
N THR A 62 -18.71 -0.19 -14.79
CA THR A 62 -19.15 -0.02 -13.40
C THR A 62 -17.98 -0.26 -12.43
N ILE A 63 -18.01 0.39 -11.26
CA ILE A 63 -17.01 0.19 -10.20
C ILE A 63 -17.66 -0.46 -8.98
N LEU A 64 -16.96 -1.41 -8.36
CA LEU A 64 -17.37 -1.96 -7.07
C LEU A 64 -17.00 -0.96 -5.97
N ILE A 65 -18.00 -0.53 -5.19
CA ILE A 65 -17.80 0.18 -3.93
C ILE A 65 -18.39 -0.70 -2.83
N GLU A 66 -17.55 -1.11 -1.88
CA GLU A 66 -17.99 -1.88 -0.72
C GLU A 66 -18.58 -0.92 0.31
N ARG A 67 -19.84 -1.14 0.72
CA ARG A 67 -20.48 -0.32 1.74
C ARG A 67 -20.20 -0.95 3.11
N SER A 68 -19.37 -0.30 3.94
CA SER A 68 -19.34 -0.65 5.36
C SER A 68 -20.65 -0.22 6.02
N GLN A 69 -21.22 -1.08 6.86
CA GLN A 69 -22.31 -0.69 7.75
C GLN A 69 -21.68 0.09 8.90
N LYS A 70 -21.89 1.41 8.92
CA LYS A 70 -21.33 2.38 9.87
C LYS A 70 -19.84 2.67 9.64
N SER A 71 -19.44 3.82 10.18
CA SER A 71 -18.19 4.55 10.00
C SER A 71 -16.95 3.75 10.41
N ASP A 72 -16.59 2.73 9.63
CA ASP A 72 -15.26 2.13 9.70
C ASP A 72 -14.30 2.99 8.88
N TYR A 73 -14.09 4.21 9.38
CA TYR A 73 -12.95 5.02 8.97
C TYR A 73 -11.74 4.12 9.15
N PHE A 74 -11.00 3.82 8.09
CA PHE A 74 -9.62 3.40 8.26
C PHE A 74 -9.02 4.49 9.13
N ARG A 75 -8.77 4.20 10.41
CA ARG A 75 -7.94 5.07 11.20
C ARG A 75 -6.56 4.94 10.58
N SER A 76 -6.28 5.76 9.57
CA SER A 76 -4.95 6.33 9.44
C SER A 76 -4.77 7.15 10.71
N HIS A 77 -4.45 6.48 11.81
CA HIS A 77 -4.62 6.99 13.16
C HIS A 77 -4.08 8.43 13.20
N PRO A 78 -4.97 9.44 13.19
CA PRO A 78 -4.53 10.75 13.60
C PRO A 78 -4.07 10.50 15.03
N VAL A 79 -2.86 10.94 15.35
CA VAL A 79 -2.37 10.99 16.73
C VAL A 79 -3.37 11.85 17.50
N ASP A 80 -4.41 11.22 18.03
CA ASP A 80 -5.29 11.82 18.99
C ASP A 80 -4.44 11.81 20.26
N GLU A 81 -3.93 12.98 20.68
CA GLU A 81 -3.13 13.15 21.90
C GLU A 81 -3.84 12.56 23.15
N LYS A 82 -5.14 12.26 23.05
CA LYS A 82 -5.96 11.63 24.08
C LYS A 82 -6.05 10.11 24.01
N THR A 83 -5.73 9.48 22.87
CA THR A 83 -5.60 8.01 22.80
C THR A 83 -4.14 7.65 22.97
N GLU A 84 -3.82 7.13 24.15
CA GLU A 84 -2.63 6.34 24.44
C GLU A 84 -2.48 5.22 23.39
N SER A 85 -1.86 5.52 22.26
CA SER A 85 -1.58 4.59 21.17
C SER A 85 -0.12 4.73 20.73
N GLY A 86 0.47 3.62 20.30
CA GLY A 86 1.81 3.61 19.70
C GLY A 86 1.72 3.13 18.26
N ASP A 87 2.06 4.04 17.37
CA ASP A 87 2.30 3.81 15.96
C ASP A 87 3.81 3.89 15.75
N TYR A 88 4.40 2.83 15.21
CA TYR A 88 5.85 2.72 15.03
C TYR A 88 6.19 2.28 13.62
N PHE A 89 7.30 2.75 13.11
CA PHE A 89 7.75 2.48 11.75
C PHE A 89 9.23 2.17 11.67
N ALA A 90 9.58 1.31 10.72
CA ALA A 90 10.95 1.08 10.28
C ALA A 90 10.96 1.13 8.75
N ILE A 91 11.41 2.27 8.21
CA ILE A 91 11.26 2.63 6.79
C ILE A 91 12.54 3.22 6.20
N ILE A 92 12.69 3.07 4.88
CA ILE A 92 13.53 3.96 4.09
C ILE A 92 12.72 5.18 3.66
N GLU A 93 13.38 6.33 3.55
CA GLU A 93 12.79 7.58 3.05
C GLU A 93 13.74 8.25 2.06
N THR A 94 13.21 8.75 0.93
CA THR A 94 13.98 9.57 -0.01
C THR A 94 14.42 10.88 0.63
N ASN A 95 15.70 11.23 0.53
CA ASN A 95 16.26 12.45 1.10
C ASN A 95 16.47 13.57 0.06
N THR A 96 16.78 14.78 0.54
CA THR A 96 16.92 15.98 -0.29
C THR A 96 18.19 16.05 -1.15
N LYS A 97 19.10 15.08 -1.01
CA LYS A 97 20.33 15.00 -1.83
C LYS A 97 20.08 14.34 -3.19
N GLY A 98 18.96 13.63 -3.35
CA GLY A 98 18.55 12.98 -4.58
C GLY A 98 17.60 13.84 -5.44
N PRO A 99 16.94 13.23 -6.43
CA PRO A 99 15.82 13.86 -7.13
C PRO A 99 14.73 14.24 -6.12
N ASN A 100 14.08 15.39 -6.30
CA ASN A 100 12.99 15.86 -5.43
C ASN A 100 11.62 15.78 -6.11
N LEU A 101 11.53 15.08 -7.25
CA LEU A 101 10.30 14.91 -8.00
C LEU A 101 10.26 13.52 -8.62
N PHE A 102 9.24 12.76 -8.29
CA PHE A 102 9.01 11.41 -8.78
C PHE A 102 7.59 11.27 -9.31
N TYR A 103 7.38 10.31 -10.21
CA TYR A 103 6.08 10.00 -10.82
C TYR A 103 5.61 8.60 -10.41
N GLY A 104 6.26 7.98 -9.42
CA GLY A 104 5.87 6.69 -8.88
C GLY A 104 7.02 5.92 -8.24
N ALA A 105 6.69 4.74 -7.75
CA ALA A 105 7.63 3.83 -7.15
C ALA A 105 7.24 2.37 -7.44
N SER A 106 8.23 1.49 -7.34
CA SER A 106 8.12 0.07 -7.64
C SER A 106 8.97 -0.71 -6.66
N ALA A 107 8.43 -1.79 -6.09
CA ALA A 107 9.22 -2.73 -5.33
C ALA A 107 8.54 -4.11 -5.28
N ARG A 108 9.31 -5.11 -4.88
CA ARG A 108 8.79 -6.38 -4.38
C ARG A 108 8.91 -6.38 -2.87
N MET A 109 7.89 -6.91 -2.19
CA MET A 109 7.88 -7.06 -0.74
C MET A 109 7.51 -8.49 -0.35
N THR A 110 8.19 -9.04 0.65
CA THR A 110 7.89 -10.36 1.20
C THR A 110 6.61 -10.34 2.04
N THR A 111 5.84 -11.43 1.98
CA THR A 111 4.62 -11.62 2.79
C THR A 111 4.91 -12.54 3.97
N HIS A 112 4.30 -12.26 5.11
CA HIS A 112 4.50 -13.00 6.36
C HIS A 112 3.19 -13.16 7.11
N LEU A 113 3.06 -14.24 7.87
CA LEU A 113 1.90 -14.53 8.72
C LEU A 113 2.36 -14.88 10.13
N PHE A 114 1.76 -14.23 11.11
CA PHE A 114 2.03 -14.40 12.54
C PHE A 114 0.73 -14.12 13.33
N SER A 115 0.79 -14.24 14.65
CA SER A 115 -0.37 -13.95 15.50
C SER A 115 -0.43 -12.48 15.87
N LEU A 116 -1.60 -11.88 15.76
CA LEU A 116 -1.91 -10.53 16.25
C LEU A 116 -3.05 -10.58 17.25
N LEU A 117 -3.03 -9.67 18.23
CA LEU A 117 -4.21 -9.33 19.01
C LEU A 117 -5.23 -8.61 18.12
N PRO A 118 -6.54 -8.68 18.43
CA PRO A 118 -7.56 -8.00 17.64
C PRO A 118 -7.29 -6.50 17.42
N THR A 119 -6.71 -5.84 18.42
CA THR A 119 -6.42 -4.40 18.46
C THR A 119 -5.11 -4.00 17.77
N GLN A 120 -4.30 -4.97 17.35
CA GLN A 120 -3.01 -4.73 16.75
C GLN A 120 -3.09 -4.65 15.22
N VAL A 121 -2.11 -3.97 14.65
CA VAL A 121 -1.92 -3.89 13.20
C VAL A 121 -0.45 -4.08 12.87
N SER A 122 -0.18 -4.80 11.78
CA SER A 122 1.13 -4.85 11.15
C SER A 122 0.99 -4.66 9.64
N ALA A 123 1.89 -3.88 9.05
CA ALA A 123 1.84 -3.50 7.64
C ALA A 123 3.23 -3.47 7.00
N SER A 124 3.25 -3.65 5.69
CA SER A 124 4.38 -3.36 4.81
C SER A 124 3.87 -2.59 3.61
N SER A 125 4.42 -1.40 3.37
CA SER A 125 3.82 -0.47 2.43
C SER A 125 4.86 0.32 1.64
N ILE A 126 4.44 0.76 0.46
CA ILE A 126 5.01 1.90 -0.28
C ILE A 126 4.11 3.10 -0.01
N PHE A 127 4.72 4.23 0.37
CA PHE A 127 4.05 5.51 0.56
C PHE A 127 4.56 6.52 -0.46
N LEU A 128 3.63 7.20 -1.13
CA LEU A 128 3.91 8.31 -2.03
C LEU A 128 3.31 9.58 -1.42
N PHE A 129 4.10 10.65 -1.34
CA PHE A 129 3.68 11.92 -0.74
C PHE A 129 3.76 13.06 -1.75
N GLY A 130 2.74 13.92 -1.77
CA GLY A 130 2.77 15.21 -2.46
C GLY A 130 2.51 16.33 -1.46
N GLY A 131 3.35 17.36 -1.47
CA GLY A 131 3.30 18.45 -0.49
C GLY A 131 3.95 18.07 0.84
N ALA A 132 4.90 17.14 0.87
CA ALA A 132 5.53 16.64 2.10
C ALA A 132 6.29 17.70 2.91
N HIS A 133 6.72 18.78 2.25
CA HIS A 133 7.43 19.90 2.87
C HIS A 133 6.51 21.08 3.23
N GLY A 134 5.22 20.96 2.90
CA GLY A 134 4.19 21.95 3.20
C GLY A 134 3.52 21.72 4.56
N PRO A 135 2.48 22.50 4.86
CA PRO A 135 1.67 22.28 6.05
C PRO A 135 0.90 20.95 5.95
N ARG A 136 0.61 20.33 7.10
CA ARG A 136 -0.03 19.00 7.16
C ARG A 136 -1.34 18.91 6.37
N TYR A 137 -2.14 19.97 6.32
CA TYR A 137 -3.42 19.98 5.60
C TYR A 137 -3.26 19.99 4.06
N ASP A 138 -2.06 20.24 3.54
CA ASP A 138 -1.74 20.10 2.12
C ASP A 138 -1.14 18.73 1.80
N LEU A 139 -0.90 17.88 2.80
CA LEU A 139 -0.25 16.60 2.60
C LEU A 139 -1.19 15.61 1.91
N ASN A 140 -0.84 15.24 0.69
CA ASN A 140 -1.50 14.18 -0.04
C ASN A 140 -0.67 12.90 0.13
N VAL A 141 -1.32 11.77 0.33
CA VAL A 141 -0.66 10.47 0.51
C VAL A 141 -1.39 9.38 -0.25
N ILE A 142 -0.63 8.54 -0.93
CA ILE A 142 -1.05 7.20 -1.36
C ILE A 142 -0.22 6.20 -0.56
N GLU A 143 -0.87 5.19 0.00
CA GLU A 143 -0.23 4.05 0.64
C GLU A 143 -0.77 2.76 0.01
N ALA A 144 0.12 1.79 -0.25
CA ALA A 144 -0.32 0.44 -0.60
C ALA A 144 0.74 -0.62 -0.32
N GLY A 145 0.28 -1.84 -0.07
CA GLY A 145 1.12 -2.98 0.25
C GLY A 145 0.30 -4.10 0.87
N TRP A 146 0.81 -4.76 1.91
CA TRP A 146 0.02 -5.70 2.71
C TRP A 146 -0.28 -5.14 4.10
N HIS A 147 -1.49 -5.42 4.59
CA HIS A 147 -2.00 -4.96 5.87
C HIS A 147 -2.66 -6.11 6.61
N TYR A 148 -2.29 -6.28 7.87
CA TYR A 148 -2.83 -7.28 8.76
C TYR A 148 -3.49 -6.59 9.94
N SER A 149 -4.82 -6.51 9.89
CA SER A 149 -5.64 -5.75 10.84
C SER A 149 -6.88 -6.57 11.20
N PRO A 150 -6.82 -7.40 12.27
CA PRO A 150 -7.89 -8.36 12.53
C PRO A 150 -9.24 -7.72 12.85
N ASN A 151 -9.27 -6.68 13.68
CA ASN A 151 -10.51 -5.96 13.99
C ASN A 151 -11.09 -5.26 12.76
N GLU A 152 -10.24 -4.82 11.84
CA GLU A 152 -10.70 -4.18 10.61
C GLU A 152 -11.33 -5.17 9.64
N TYR A 153 -10.76 -6.37 9.49
CA TYR A 153 -11.23 -7.38 8.53
C TYR A 153 -12.16 -8.43 9.13
N ASN A 154 -12.32 -8.43 10.45
CA ASN A 154 -13.05 -9.46 11.19
C ASN A 154 -12.56 -10.88 10.86
N ASP A 155 -11.24 -11.01 10.63
CA ASP A 155 -10.54 -12.26 10.39
C ASP A 155 -9.05 -12.12 10.80
N TYR A 156 -8.25 -13.16 10.60
CA TYR A 156 -6.82 -13.14 10.88
C TYR A 156 -5.99 -13.33 9.62
N VAL A 157 -6.36 -12.64 8.53
CA VAL A 157 -5.72 -12.81 7.23
C VAL A 157 -5.10 -11.49 6.75
N PRO A 158 -3.78 -11.44 6.47
CA PRO A 158 -3.18 -10.29 5.80
C PRO A 158 -3.77 -10.10 4.39
N ARG A 159 -4.03 -8.84 4.02
CA ARG A 159 -4.67 -8.47 2.76
C ARG A 159 -3.81 -7.49 1.99
N PHE A 160 -3.88 -7.54 0.66
CA PHE A 160 -3.44 -6.40 -0.14
C PHE A 160 -4.34 -5.22 0.21
N PHE A 161 -3.75 -4.06 0.47
CA PHE A 161 -4.51 -2.88 0.81
C PHE A 161 -4.00 -1.65 0.07
N THR A 162 -4.88 -0.66 -0.01
CA THR A 162 -4.54 0.68 -0.47
C THR A 162 -5.18 1.70 0.46
N TYR A 163 -4.58 2.87 0.59
CA TYR A 163 -5.14 4.01 1.31
C TYR A 163 -4.78 5.30 0.58
N TRP A 164 -5.67 6.29 0.64
CA TRP A 164 -5.35 7.65 0.20
C TRP A 164 -5.83 8.68 1.22
N THR A 165 -5.19 9.83 1.27
CA THR A 165 -5.64 11.05 1.97
C THR A 165 -5.17 12.27 1.18
N ARG A 166 -5.90 13.39 1.27
CA ARG A 166 -5.52 14.66 0.65
C ARG A 166 -5.20 15.78 1.64
N ASP A 167 -5.36 15.53 2.93
CA ASP A 167 -5.20 16.53 4.00
C ASP A 167 -4.42 16.02 5.22
N GLY A 168 -3.44 15.14 4.96
CA GLY A 168 -2.56 14.61 6.00
C GLY A 168 -3.29 13.86 7.10
N TYR A 169 -4.33 13.09 6.73
CA TYR A 169 -5.13 12.28 7.64
C TYR A 169 -5.98 13.10 8.61
N SER A 170 -6.35 14.34 8.22
CA SER A 170 -7.10 15.25 9.08
C SER A 170 -8.60 14.94 9.03
N ASN A 171 -9.22 15.16 7.87
CA ASN A 171 -10.65 14.91 7.65
C ASN A 171 -10.91 14.01 6.44
N SER A 172 -9.91 13.85 5.57
CA SER A 172 -10.00 13.01 4.39
C SER A 172 -9.28 11.70 4.59
N GLY A 173 -9.71 10.76 3.77
CA GLY A 173 -8.96 9.56 3.48
C GLY A 173 -9.82 8.32 3.53
N CYS A 174 -9.29 7.28 2.92
CA CYS A 174 -10.05 6.07 2.67
C CYS A 174 -9.16 4.91 2.33
N GLY A 175 -9.39 3.80 3.02
CA GLY A 175 -8.72 2.56 2.69
C GLY A 175 -9.62 1.60 1.92
N ASN A 176 -8.98 0.84 1.04
CA ASN A 176 -9.58 -0.16 0.17
C ASN A 176 -10.77 0.41 -0.63
N LEU A 177 -11.86 -0.36 -0.71
CA LEU A 177 -13.08 0.00 -1.43
C LEU A 177 -14.20 0.49 -0.49
N ARG A 178 -13.86 0.84 0.76
CA ARG A 178 -14.84 1.20 1.82
C ARG A 178 -15.55 2.52 1.59
N CYS A 179 -14.98 3.36 0.73
CA CYS A 179 -15.60 4.58 0.28
C CYS A 179 -15.25 4.83 -1.20
N PRO A 180 -15.95 5.75 -1.87
CA PRO A 180 -15.62 6.12 -3.24
C PRO A 180 -14.20 6.66 -3.34
N GLY A 181 -13.40 6.12 -4.27
CA GLY A 181 -12.09 6.66 -4.58
C GLY A 181 -11.29 5.78 -5.54
N PHE A 182 -11.08 4.52 -5.18
CA PHE A 182 -10.36 3.59 -6.04
C PHE A 182 -11.26 3.12 -7.20
N VAL A 183 -10.77 3.27 -8.43
CA VAL A 183 -11.44 2.79 -9.64
C VAL A 183 -10.78 1.48 -10.06
N ARG A 184 -11.49 0.36 -9.89
CA ARG A 184 -10.99 -0.97 -10.27
C ARG A 184 -11.12 -1.21 -11.77
N THR A 185 -10.17 -1.96 -12.32
CA THR A 185 -10.32 -2.55 -13.65
C THR A 185 -11.22 -3.78 -13.59
N THR A 186 -11.93 -4.06 -14.68
CA THR A 186 -12.68 -5.32 -14.81
C THR A 186 -11.81 -6.49 -15.27
N SER A 187 -10.55 -6.22 -15.64
CA SER A 187 -9.61 -7.23 -16.12
C SER A 187 -8.96 -8.03 -15.00
N SER A 188 -8.92 -7.50 -13.77
CA SER A 188 -8.29 -8.18 -12.64
C SER A 188 -9.32 -8.66 -11.60
N PRO A 189 -9.29 -9.95 -11.24
CA PRO A 189 -10.09 -10.44 -10.12
C PRO A 189 -9.52 -9.94 -8.78
N ILE A 190 -8.29 -9.45 -8.73
CA ILE A 190 -7.61 -8.99 -7.51
C ILE A 190 -7.80 -7.47 -7.37
N GLY A 191 -7.85 -6.98 -6.14
CA GLY A 191 -7.93 -5.55 -5.87
C GLY A 191 -7.73 -5.21 -4.39
N PRO A 192 -7.87 -3.93 -4.01
CA PRO A 192 -7.76 -3.50 -2.62
C PRO A 192 -8.71 -4.30 -1.71
N GLY A 193 -8.18 -4.88 -0.64
CA GLY A 193 -8.90 -5.77 0.28
C GLY A 193 -8.82 -7.26 -0.07
N SER A 194 -8.19 -7.66 -1.19
CA SER A 194 -8.00 -9.08 -1.53
C SER A 194 -7.09 -9.78 -0.51
N PRO A 195 -7.54 -10.91 0.11
CA PRO A 195 -6.71 -11.66 1.04
C PRO A 195 -5.55 -12.38 0.37
N ILE A 196 -4.40 -12.37 1.03
CA ILE A 196 -3.17 -13.06 0.60
C ILE A 196 -3.29 -14.54 0.97
N LYS A 197 -2.87 -15.43 0.06
CA LYS A 197 -2.92 -16.89 0.25
C LYS A 197 -1.62 -17.48 0.73
N ASP A 198 -0.50 -16.93 0.24
CA ASP A 198 0.82 -17.51 0.40
C ASP A 198 1.71 -16.58 1.23
N PHE A 199 2.43 -17.17 2.19
CA PHE A 199 3.28 -16.45 3.13
C PHE A 199 4.66 -17.11 3.20
N SER A 200 5.69 -16.30 3.45
CA SER A 200 7.05 -16.78 3.64
C SER A 200 7.15 -17.61 4.93
N VAL A 201 7.97 -18.66 4.89
CA VAL A 201 8.26 -19.52 6.04
C VAL A 201 9.64 -19.17 6.59
N TYR A 202 9.74 -19.01 7.91
CA TYR A 202 11.01 -18.71 8.57
C TYR A 202 12.07 -19.79 8.27
N GLY A 203 13.20 -19.36 7.70
CA GLY A 203 14.28 -20.23 7.24
C GLY A 203 13.95 -21.08 6.01
N GLY A 204 12.78 -20.89 5.39
CA GLY A 204 12.21 -21.76 4.36
C GLY A 204 11.89 -21.05 3.05
N GLU A 205 10.77 -21.43 2.43
CA GLU A 205 10.28 -20.85 1.18
C GLU A 205 9.91 -19.38 1.39
N GLU A 206 10.43 -18.51 0.54
CA GLU A 206 10.09 -17.11 0.50
C GLU A 206 8.95 -16.86 -0.48
N VAL A 207 8.04 -15.96 -0.11
CA VAL A 207 6.92 -15.53 -0.93
C VAL A 207 6.88 -14.01 -0.96
N SER A 208 6.65 -13.43 -2.14
CA SER A 208 6.59 -11.98 -2.34
C SER A 208 5.61 -11.61 -3.44
N PHE A 209 5.16 -10.36 -3.45
CA PHE A 209 4.51 -9.78 -4.62
C PHE A 209 5.21 -8.49 -5.02
N SER A 210 5.15 -8.16 -6.32
CA SER A 210 5.55 -6.85 -6.81
C SER A 210 4.38 -5.89 -6.80
N LEU A 211 4.66 -4.65 -6.40
CA LEU A 211 3.73 -3.54 -6.43
C LEU A 211 4.39 -2.36 -7.15
N GLN A 212 3.65 -1.79 -8.09
CA GLN A 212 3.99 -0.55 -8.78
C GLN A 212 2.85 0.44 -8.63
N ILE A 213 3.19 1.67 -8.25
CA ILE A 213 2.25 2.78 -8.15
C ILE A 213 2.84 3.94 -8.96
N TYR A 214 2.13 4.42 -9.97
CA TYR A 214 2.66 5.46 -10.85
C TYR A 214 1.59 6.39 -11.42
N LYS A 215 2.02 7.59 -11.77
CA LYS A 215 1.21 8.61 -12.43
C LYS A 215 1.15 8.36 -13.93
N ASP A 216 -0.03 8.13 -14.45
CA ASP A 216 -0.27 7.95 -15.87
C ASP A 216 0.01 9.26 -16.63
N PRO A 217 0.83 9.22 -17.69
CA PRO A 217 1.29 10.44 -18.36
C PRO A 217 0.19 11.15 -19.15
N SER A 218 -0.89 10.46 -19.52
CA SER A 218 -1.96 11.06 -20.34
C SER A 218 -3.12 11.59 -19.50
N THR A 219 -3.40 10.98 -18.35
CA THR A 219 -4.57 11.29 -17.52
C THR A 219 -4.21 11.81 -16.13
N SER A 220 -2.94 11.71 -15.71
CA SER A 220 -2.47 11.98 -14.35
C SER A 220 -3.11 11.10 -13.27
N ASN A 221 -3.85 10.06 -13.63
CA ASN A 221 -4.38 9.08 -12.70
C ASN A 221 -3.25 8.23 -12.09
N TRP A 222 -3.38 7.85 -10.82
CA TRP A 222 -2.39 7.05 -10.12
C TRP A 222 -2.72 5.56 -10.22
N TRP A 223 -2.05 4.86 -11.14
CA TRP A 223 -2.29 3.44 -11.44
C TRP A 223 -1.52 2.51 -10.52
N PHE A 224 -2.16 1.37 -10.22
CA PHE A 224 -1.63 0.29 -9.42
C PHE A 224 -1.44 -0.95 -10.29
N LEU A 225 -0.22 -1.47 -10.28
CA LEU A 225 0.16 -2.72 -10.93
C LEU A 225 0.58 -3.71 -9.84
N LEU A 226 -0.14 -4.81 -9.75
CA LEU A 226 0.17 -5.92 -8.85
C LEU A 226 0.67 -7.08 -9.71
N GLN A 227 1.90 -7.54 -9.48
CA GLN A 227 2.52 -8.58 -10.31
C GLN A 227 2.56 -8.26 -11.82
N GLY A 228 2.62 -6.97 -12.15
CA GLY A 228 2.59 -6.49 -13.54
C GLY A 228 1.19 -6.38 -14.14
N GLU A 229 0.15 -6.79 -13.41
CA GLU A 229 -1.24 -6.66 -13.84
C GLU A 229 -1.86 -5.37 -13.29
N SER A 230 -2.54 -4.62 -14.15
CA SER A 230 -3.27 -3.41 -13.80
C SER A 230 -4.56 -3.74 -13.04
N ILE A 231 -4.60 -3.37 -11.76
CA ILE A 231 -5.74 -3.66 -10.85
C ILE A 231 -6.69 -2.47 -10.68
N GLY A 232 -6.24 -1.26 -11.01
CA GLY A 232 -7.04 -0.04 -10.91
C GLY A 232 -6.20 1.20 -10.63
N TYR A 233 -6.87 2.30 -10.32
CA TYR A 233 -6.23 3.60 -10.10
C TYR A 233 -6.97 4.48 -9.10
N TYR A 234 -6.25 5.45 -8.52
CA TYR A 234 -6.85 6.63 -7.89
C TYR A 234 -6.95 7.77 -8.90
N PRO A 235 -8.14 8.35 -9.12
CA PRO A 235 -8.30 9.55 -9.95
C PRO A 235 -7.45 10.69 -9.45
N ARG A 236 -6.87 11.48 -10.37
CA ARG A 236 -6.03 12.64 -10.00
C ARG A 236 -6.76 13.65 -9.12
N GLU A 237 -8.08 13.78 -9.27
CA GLU A 237 -8.91 14.74 -8.52
C GLU A 237 -8.97 14.44 -7.01
N LEU A 238 -8.64 13.20 -6.61
CA LEU A 238 -8.51 12.86 -5.19
C LEU A 238 -7.27 13.47 -4.55
N LEU A 239 -6.23 13.72 -5.36
CA LEU A 239 -4.87 13.99 -4.87
C LEU A 239 -4.28 15.24 -5.55
N PRO A 240 -4.87 16.44 -5.32
CA PRO A 240 -4.50 17.65 -6.04
C PRO A 240 -3.01 18.03 -5.89
N ASN A 241 -2.41 17.85 -4.71
CA ASN A 241 -1.00 18.18 -4.51
C ASN A 241 -0.04 17.11 -5.04
N MET A 242 -0.54 16.14 -5.81
CA MET A 242 0.25 15.18 -6.57
C MET A 242 0.16 15.39 -8.09
N ASP A 243 -0.55 16.42 -8.58
CA ASP A 243 -0.74 16.64 -10.03
C ASP A 243 0.59 16.94 -10.76
N GLY A 244 1.53 17.58 -10.08
CA GLY A 244 2.89 17.81 -10.58
C GLY A 244 3.83 16.61 -10.45
N GLY A 245 3.44 15.57 -9.71
CA GLY A 245 4.29 14.48 -9.22
C GLY A 245 4.31 14.44 -7.69
N ILE A 246 5.18 13.61 -7.14
CA ILE A 246 5.37 13.41 -5.68
C ILE A 246 6.77 13.88 -5.28
N ASP A 247 6.90 14.39 -4.06
CA ASP A 247 8.14 14.99 -3.55
C ASP A 247 8.83 14.11 -2.49
N LYS A 248 8.16 13.06 -2.00
CA LYS A 248 8.73 12.12 -1.05
C LYS A 248 8.17 10.71 -1.21
N ILE A 249 9.02 9.71 -1.02
CA ILE A 249 8.65 8.30 -1.03
C ILE A 249 9.18 7.65 0.24
N GLN A 250 8.37 6.79 0.85
CA GLN A 250 8.80 5.91 1.94
C GLN A 250 8.45 4.46 1.60
N MET A 251 9.25 3.52 2.09
CA MET A 251 8.95 2.09 2.00
C MET A 251 9.40 1.38 3.28
N GLY A 252 8.60 0.44 3.77
CA GLY A 252 9.00 -0.36 4.93
C GLY A 252 7.82 -0.82 5.76
N GLY A 253 8.09 -1.10 7.03
CA GLY A 253 7.11 -1.62 7.98
C GLY A 253 6.49 -0.54 8.86
N ARG A 254 5.21 -0.75 9.19
CA ARG A 254 4.48 0.04 10.20
C ARG A 254 3.69 -0.90 11.10
N VAL A 255 3.61 -0.58 12.37
CA VAL A 255 2.84 -1.33 13.37
C VAL A 255 2.03 -0.39 14.24
N PHE A 256 0.88 -0.87 14.70
CA PHE A 256 0.05 -0.14 15.65
C PHE A 256 -0.43 -1.04 16.79
N SER A 257 -0.53 -0.44 17.98
CA SER A 257 -1.14 -1.01 19.18
C SER A 257 -1.59 0.11 20.13
N PHE A 258 -2.60 -0.15 20.97
CA PHE A 258 -2.85 0.72 22.13
C PHE A 258 -1.68 0.63 23.14
N LEU A 259 -1.39 1.68 23.93
CA LEU A 259 -0.21 1.68 24.84
C LEU A 259 -0.20 0.50 25.82
N LYS A 260 -1.37 0.05 26.24
CA LYS A 260 -1.56 -1.05 27.20
C LYS A 260 -1.34 -2.43 26.58
N ASP A 261 -1.41 -2.53 25.26
CA ASP A 261 -1.11 -3.75 24.54
C ASP A 261 0.40 -3.82 24.26
N PRO A 262 0.99 -5.02 24.17
CA PRO A 262 2.33 -5.16 23.60
C PRO A 262 2.32 -4.63 22.16
N SER A 263 3.42 -4.02 21.73
CA SER A 263 3.58 -3.65 20.33
C SER A 263 3.73 -4.92 19.48
N PRO A 264 3.08 -5.02 18.30
CA PRO A 264 3.03 -6.28 17.56
C PRO A 264 4.31 -6.54 16.77
N PRO A 265 4.51 -7.78 16.27
CA PRO A 265 5.57 -8.06 15.34
C PRO A 265 5.51 -7.20 14.07
N MET A 266 6.65 -6.69 13.61
CA MET A 266 6.80 -5.96 12.35
C MET A 266 7.47 -6.84 11.29
N GLY A 267 7.01 -6.76 10.05
CA GLY A 267 7.64 -7.47 8.93
C GLY A 267 7.44 -8.97 9.06
N SER A 268 8.51 -9.72 9.35
CA SER A 268 8.44 -11.17 9.63
C SER A 268 8.30 -11.47 11.12
N GLY A 269 8.35 -10.46 11.98
CA GLY A 269 8.50 -10.61 13.42
C GLY A 269 9.91 -10.96 13.88
N HIS A 270 10.90 -10.93 13.00
CA HIS A 270 12.30 -11.19 13.32
C HIS A 270 13.18 -9.94 13.07
N PRO A 271 14.34 -9.84 13.73
CA PRO A 271 15.29 -8.77 13.48
C PRO A 271 15.73 -8.70 12.02
N TYR A 272 15.83 -7.48 11.48
CA TYR A 272 16.19 -7.24 10.07
C TYR A 272 17.55 -7.85 9.67
N TYR A 273 18.50 -7.94 10.60
CA TYR A 273 19.85 -8.46 10.34
C TYR A 273 19.91 -9.99 10.22
N GLU A 274 18.82 -10.72 10.48
CA GLU A 274 18.79 -12.17 10.26
C GLU A 274 18.81 -12.56 8.77
N GLY A 275 18.46 -11.62 7.88
CA GLY A 275 18.67 -11.74 6.45
C GLY A 275 17.66 -12.60 5.70
N ARG A 276 18.05 -13.06 4.50
CA ARG A 276 17.18 -13.77 3.55
C ARG A 276 16.51 -15.00 4.18
N ASN A 277 15.28 -15.29 3.76
CA ASN A 277 14.40 -16.34 4.28
C ASN A 277 13.97 -16.16 5.75
N LYS A 278 14.39 -15.11 6.46
CA LYS A 278 14.11 -14.92 7.89
C LYS A 278 13.55 -13.54 8.22
N ALA A 279 14.20 -12.49 7.75
CA ALA A 279 13.73 -11.12 7.86
C ALA A 279 12.70 -10.79 6.76
N ALA A 280 11.86 -9.80 7.01
CA ALA A 280 11.12 -9.16 5.93
C ALA A 280 12.01 -8.18 5.18
N TYR A 281 11.82 -8.10 3.86
CA TYR A 281 12.59 -7.19 3.03
C TYR A 281 11.81 -6.73 1.82
N PHE A 282 12.29 -5.63 1.28
CA PHE A 282 11.97 -5.17 -0.06
C PHE A 282 13.13 -5.48 -1.00
N THR A 283 12.82 -5.82 -2.25
CA THR A 283 13.80 -6.05 -3.32
C THR A 283 13.33 -5.37 -4.59
N GLN A 284 14.26 -5.10 -5.51
CA GLN A 284 14.00 -4.36 -6.74
C GLN A 284 13.33 -3.01 -6.46
N VAL A 285 13.80 -2.34 -5.41
CA VAL A 285 13.33 -1.01 -5.04
C VAL A 285 13.76 -0.02 -6.11
N GLN A 286 12.78 0.54 -6.79
CA GLN A 286 12.94 1.41 -7.95
C GLN A 286 11.98 2.60 -7.87
N LEU A 287 12.40 3.72 -8.46
CA LEU A 287 11.60 4.93 -8.58
C LEU A 287 11.23 5.16 -10.04
N ILE A 288 10.17 5.92 -10.27
CA ILE A 288 9.70 6.29 -11.60
C ILE A 288 9.94 7.78 -11.80
N ASP A 289 10.67 8.15 -12.85
CA ASP A 289 10.95 9.54 -13.20
C ASP A 289 9.80 10.19 -13.99
N PRO A 290 9.82 11.52 -14.19
CA PRO A 290 8.80 12.22 -14.99
C PRO A 290 8.66 11.76 -16.44
N MET A 291 9.64 11.03 -16.98
CA MET A 291 9.57 10.42 -18.31
C MET A 291 9.06 8.97 -18.25
N SER A 292 8.46 8.58 -17.12
CA SER A 292 7.91 7.25 -16.85
C SER A 292 8.95 6.12 -16.92
N ARG A 293 10.23 6.42 -16.67
CA ARG A 293 11.31 5.42 -16.64
C ARG A 293 11.55 4.93 -15.22
N LEU A 294 11.70 3.62 -15.09
CA LEU A 294 12.15 2.98 -13.86
C LEU A 294 13.67 3.08 -13.72
N TYR A 295 14.13 3.45 -12.52
CA TYR A 295 15.53 3.45 -12.16
C TYR A 295 15.72 2.97 -10.72
N ASN A 296 16.87 2.34 -10.46
CA ASN A 296 17.23 1.92 -9.10
C ASN A 296 17.56 3.16 -8.27
N ILE A 297 17.09 3.18 -7.02
CA ILE A 297 17.52 4.21 -6.07
C ILE A 297 18.94 3.92 -5.59
N GLU A 298 19.77 4.96 -5.49
CA GLU A 298 21.09 4.86 -4.89
C GLU A 298 20.99 5.02 -3.36
N PRO A 299 21.66 4.17 -2.56
CA PRO A 299 21.54 4.19 -1.10
C PRO A 299 21.84 5.55 -0.45
N GLN A 300 22.73 6.35 -1.05
CA GLN A 300 23.08 7.69 -0.58
C GLN A 300 21.93 8.71 -0.62
N PHE A 301 20.88 8.43 -1.40
CA PHE A 301 19.66 9.23 -1.48
C PHE A 301 18.56 8.74 -0.53
N LEU A 302 18.89 7.79 0.36
CA LEU A 302 17.97 7.24 1.35
C LEU A 302 18.39 7.59 2.77
N ASN A 303 17.39 7.83 3.61
CA ASN A 303 17.50 7.80 5.05
C ASN A 303 16.88 6.52 5.57
N PHE A 304 17.52 5.89 6.55
CA PHE A 304 16.97 4.77 7.31
C PHE A 304 16.38 5.33 8.59
N ILE A 305 15.08 5.12 8.82
CA ILE A 305 14.38 5.70 9.94
C ILE A 305 13.67 4.59 10.71
N SER A 306 13.96 4.51 12.01
CA SER A 306 13.18 3.75 12.99
C SER A 306 12.89 4.66 14.17
N ASP A 307 11.62 4.81 14.52
CA ASP A 307 11.18 5.63 15.65
C ASP A 307 11.20 4.88 16.98
N LEU A 308 11.37 3.55 16.94
CA LEU A 308 11.58 2.70 18.11
C LEU A 308 12.68 1.64 17.83
N PRO A 309 13.96 2.08 17.71
CA PRO A 309 15.06 1.24 17.19
C PRO A 309 15.42 0.04 18.07
N ASP A 310 15.12 0.09 19.37
CA ASP A 310 15.35 -1.04 20.30
C ASP A 310 14.44 -2.25 20.00
N TYR A 311 13.31 -2.01 19.32
CA TYR A 311 12.30 -3.04 19.03
C TYR A 311 12.16 -3.32 17.54
N TYR A 312 12.31 -2.29 16.70
CA TYR A 312 12.16 -2.38 15.26
C TYR A 312 13.39 -1.83 14.57
N GLY A 313 14.00 -2.64 13.71
CA GLY A 313 15.18 -2.25 12.97
C GLY A 313 14.94 -2.24 11.47
N ILE A 314 15.80 -1.52 10.78
CA ILE A 314 15.89 -1.49 9.32
C ILE A 314 17.36 -1.34 8.93
N GLY A 315 17.74 -1.94 7.80
CA GLY A 315 19.06 -1.74 7.25
C GLY A 315 19.19 -2.23 5.82
N ASP A 316 20.25 -1.75 5.18
CA ASP A 316 20.68 -2.25 3.88
C ASP A 316 20.95 -3.74 3.93
N TYR A 317 20.59 -4.41 2.84
CA TYR A 317 20.86 -5.81 2.66
C TYR A 317 21.41 -6.04 1.26
N HIS A 318 22.48 -6.83 1.14
CA HIS A 318 23.06 -7.16 -0.16
C HIS A 318 22.75 -8.61 -0.51
N LEU A 319 22.00 -8.80 -1.59
CA LEU A 319 21.75 -10.12 -2.16
C LEU A 319 22.73 -10.38 -3.29
N ALA A 320 23.25 -11.61 -3.36
CA ALA A 320 24.25 -12.01 -4.35
C ALA A 320 23.75 -11.96 -5.80
N ASN A 321 22.43 -12.01 -6.02
CA ASN A 321 21.84 -12.02 -7.34
C ASN A 321 21.60 -10.58 -7.84
N PRO A 322 22.23 -10.15 -8.95
CA PRO A 322 22.04 -8.81 -9.50
C PRO A 322 20.60 -8.47 -9.88
N ASN A 323 19.75 -9.48 -10.14
CA ASN A 323 18.33 -9.27 -10.46
C ASN A 323 17.51 -8.86 -9.24
N ASP A 324 18.04 -9.01 -8.02
CA ASP A 324 17.38 -8.58 -6.78
C ASP A 324 17.46 -7.04 -6.61
N GLY A 325 18.24 -6.33 -7.44
CA GLY A 325 18.31 -4.87 -7.43
C GLY A 325 18.73 -4.30 -6.06
N TYR A 326 18.21 -3.12 -5.72
CA TYR A 326 18.38 -2.58 -4.37
C TYR A 326 17.45 -3.29 -3.38
N VAL A 327 17.98 -3.62 -2.20
CA VAL A 327 17.34 -4.46 -1.19
C VAL A 327 17.59 -3.85 0.19
N PHE A 328 16.55 -3.79 1.00
CA PHE A 328 16.67 -3.47 2.42
C PHE A 328 15.77 -4.39 3.22
N ALA A 329 16.21 -4.75 4.43
CA ALA A 329 15.47 -5.57 5.37
C ALA A 329 14.94 -4.72 6.52
N TYR A 330 13.81 -5.10 7.07
CA TYR A 330 13.18 -4.46 8.22
C TYR A 330 12.44 -5.49 9.07
N GLY A 331 12.22 -5.18 10.35
CA GLY A 331 11.40 -6.01 11.22
C GLY A 331 11.79 -5.94 12.68
N GLY A 332 11.07 -6.71 13.48
CA GLY A 332 11.28 -6.83 14.91
C GLY A 332 10.12 -7.53 15.60
N LEU A 333 10.39 -8.11 16.77
CA LEU A 333 9.41 -8.89 17.53
C LEU A 333 8.30 -8.02 18.15
N GLY A 334 8.57 -6.73 18.35
CA GLY A 334 7.75 -5.88 19.21
C GLY A 334 7.89 -6.25 20.68
N GLY A 335 6.87 -6.00 21.49
CA GLY A 335 6.87 -6.29 22.93
C GLY A 335 6.32 -5.17 23.81
N PHE A 336 6.42 -5.37 25.13
CA PHE A 336 6.02 -4.36 26.12
C PHE A 336 7.04 -3.24 26.15
N ARG A 337 6.54 -2.01 26.01
CA ARG A 337 7.31 -0.78 26.15
C ARG A 337 7.71 -0.62 27.62
N LYS A 338 8.95 -0.20 27.87
CA LYS A 338 9.43 0.12 29.22
C LYS A 338 8.95 1.49 29.67
#